data_AF-A0A932Y5J4-F1
#
_entry.id   AF-A0A932Y5J4-F1
#
_cell.length_a   1.000
_cell.length_b   1.000
_cell.length_c   1.000
_cell.angle_alpha   90.00
_cell.angle_beta   90.00
_cell.angle_gamma   90.00
#
_symmetry.space_group_name_H-M   'P 1'
#
loop_
_entity.id
_entity.type
_entity.pdbx_description
1 polymer ?
#
loop_
_entity_poly.entity_id
_entity_poly.type
_entity_poly.pdbx_seq_one_letter_code
_entity_poly.pdbx_strand_id
1 'polypeptide(L)'
;MKTFLNIFTVTIGVGILLAGIIWINEILGSKMRLRKAKQQQVETNLKTSDEQIQKINLPRLSQILNEMARPMDRSSLSTEVLKQRSQRLESVALQHPLGAKVYALKCLACHGVVGEGKTTLKNFKTRLQRRSIPYETPPLLAKNVSTSPNAFIDLASKKNSPHLTPTGLEALDLTTVKALHQYVQELVK
;
A
#
# COMPACT_ATOMS: atom_id res chain seq x y z
N MET A 1 -29.52 -0.76 66.98
CA MET A 1 -29.55 -0.03 65.69
C MET A 1 -28.17 0.13 65.02
N LYS A 2 -27.07 0.45 65.73
CA LYS A 2 -25.75 0.68 65.10
C LYS A 2 -25.17 -0.54 64.34
N THR A 3 -25.42 -1.77 64.78
CA THR A 3 -24.93 -2.99 64.13
C THR A 3 -25.57 -3.25 62.76
N PHE A 4 -26.86 -2.97 62.60
CA PHE A 4 -27.56 -3.13 61.31
C PHE A 4 -27.07 -2.15 60.24
N LEU A 5 -26.73 -0.92 60.63
CA LEU A 5 -26.22 0.09 59.70
C LEU A 5 -24.83 -0.27 59.14
N ASN A 6 -23.97 -0.87 59.96
CA ASN A 6 -22.63 -1.31 59.54
C ASN A 6 -22.68 -2.52 58.58
N ILE A 7 -23.64 -3.43 58.75
CA ILE A 7 -23.79 -4.57 57.84
C ILE A 7 -24.23 -4.08 56.46
N PHE A 8 -25.17 -3.12 56.41
CA PHE A 8 -25.71 -2.59 55.17
C PHE A 8 -24.66 -1.82 54.33
N THR A 9 -23.78 -1.04 54.97
CA THR A 9 -22.70 -0.32 54.27
C THR A 9 -21.66 -1.26 53.68
N VAL A 10 -21.31 -2.35 54.37
CA VAL A 10 -20.38 -3.36 53.87
C VAL A 10 -20.96 -4.10 52.67
N THR A 11 -22.24 -4.50 52.71
CA THR A 11 -22.88 -5.19 51.59
C THR A 11 -22.97 -4.32 50.33
N ILE A 12 -23.25 -3.02 50.48
CA ILE A 12 -23.24 -2.08 49.35
C ILE A 12 -21.84 -1.92 48.77
N GLY A 13 -20.82 -1.77 49.63
CA GLY A 13 -19.43 -1.64 49.20
C GLY A 13 -18.93 -2.84 48.39
N VAL A 14 -19.26 -4.05 48.83
CA VAL A 14 -18.93 -5.29 48.11
C VAL A 14 -19.69 -5.38 46.78
N GLY A 15 -20.98 -5.01 46.76
CA GLY A 15 -21.77 -4.99 45.53
C GLY A 15 -21.18 -4.07 44.45
N ILE A 16 -20.75 -2.86 44.84
CA ILE A 16 -20.11 -1.90 43.93
C ILE A 16 -18.78 -2.43 43.40
N LEU A 17 -17.95 -3.04 44.25
CA LEU A 17 -16.68 -3.63 43.83
C LEU A 17 -16.88 -4.78 42.82
N LEU A 18 -17.83 -5.68 43.08
CA LEU A 18 -18.14 -6.79 42.18
C LEU A 18 -18.69 -6.28 40.84
N ALA A 19 -19.59 -5.30 40.86
CA ALA A 19 -20.09 -4.66 39.64
C ALA A 19 -18.97 -3.98 38.83
N GLY A 20 -18.03 -3.31 39.51
CA GLY A 20 -16.87 -2.70 38.88
C GLY A 20 -15.95 -3.72 38.20
N ILE A 21 -15.68 -4.85 38.85
CA ILE A 21 -14.85 -5.93 38.28
C ILE A 21 -15.51 -6.54 37.04
N ILE A 22 -16.83 -6.78 37.09
CA ILE A 22 -17.59 -7.30 35.95
C ILE A 22 -17.52 -6.32 34.77
N TRP A 23 -17.75 -5.04 35.02
CA TRP A 23 -17.69 -3.99 33.99
C TRP A 23 -16.30 -3.86 33.35
N ILE A 24 -15.22 -3.90 34.16
CA ILE A 24 -13.83 -3.87 33.66
C ILE A 24 -13.54 -5.08 32.77
N ASN A 25 -13.95 -6.29 33.20
CA ASN A 25 -13.75 -7.51 32.40
C ASN A 25 -14.50 -7.45 31.07
N GLU A 26 -15.70 -6.88 31.05
CA GLU A 26 -16.48 -6.70 29.82
C GLU A 26 -15.81 -5.71 28.84
N ILE A 27 -15.26 -4.60 29.36
CA ILE A 27 -14.49 -3.62 28.57
C ILE A 27 -13.20 -4.23 28.01
N LEU A 28 -12.46 -4.97 28.82
CA LEU A 28 -11.24 -5.63 28.35
C LEU A 28 -11.57 -6.70 27.29
N GLY A 29 -12.63 -7.47 27.51
CA GLY A 29 -13.13 -8.45 26.57
C GLY A 29 -13.59 -7.86 25.23
N SER A 30 -14.26 -6.70 25.24
CA SER A 30 -14.70 -6.02 24.01
C SER A 30 -13.51 -5.48 23.21
N LYS A 31 -12.51 -4.88 23.87
CA LYS A 31 -11.28 -4.40 23.22
C LYS A 31 -10.48 -5.54 22.59
N MET A 32 -10.35 -6.69 23.27
CA MET A 32 -9.67 -7.86 22.72
C MET A 32 -10.41 -8.42 21.50
N ARG A 33 -11.75 -8.53 21.57
CA ARG A 33 -12.58 -8.96 20.42
C ARG A 33 -12.41 -8.03 19.22
N LEU A 34 -12.40 -6.71 19.45
CA LEU A 34 -12.17 -5.72 18.38
C LEU A 34 -10.77 -5.88 17.75
N ARG A 35 -9.73 -6.10 18.55
CA ARG A 35 -8.36 -6.33 18.04
C ARG A 35 -8.28 -7.60 17.20
N LYS A 36 -8.86 -8.71 17.69
CA LYS A 36 -8.91 -9.98 16.94
C LYS A 36 -9.69 -9.83 15.63
N ALA A 37 -10.85 -9.15 15.66
CA ALA A 37 -11.64 -8.89 14.45
C ALA A 37 -10.86 -8.05 13.43
N LYS A 38 -10.14 -7.01 13.87
CA LYS A 38 -9.25 -6.22 12.99
C LYS A 38 -8.12 -7.07 12.39
N GLN A 39 -7.47 -7.91 13.20
CA GLN A 39 -6.42 -8.81 12.71
C GLN A 39 -6.95 -9.80 11.67
N GLN A 40 -8.10 -10.42 11.95
CA GLN A 40 -8.74 -11.36 11.04
C GLN A 40 -9.17 -10.68 9.75
N GLN A 41 -9.69 -9.45 9.81
CA GLN A 41 -10.04 -8.65 8.63
C GLN A 41 -8.80 -8.30 7.78
N VAL A 42 -7.68 -7.98 8.42
CA VAL A 42 -6.41 -7.76 7.70
C VAL A 42 -5.96 -9.05 7.01
N GLU A 43 -6.04 -10.19 7.69
CA GLU A 43 -5.66 -11.48 7.12
C GLU A 43 -6.55 -11.90 5.94
N THR A 44 -7.88 -11.71 6.04
CA THR A 44 -8.80 -11.98 4.91
C THR A 44 -8.57 -11.03 3.74
N ASN A 45 -8.30 -9.75 4.01
CA ASN A 45 -7.96 -8.78 2.95
C ASN A 45 -6.66 -9.17 2.25
N LEU A 46 -5.64 -9.61 2.99
CA LEU A 46 -4.38 -10.11 2.43
C LEU A 46 -4.60 -11.35 1.55
N LYS A 47 -5.37 -12.34 2.02
CA LYS A 47 -5.69 -13.55 1.23
C LYS A 47 -6.46 -13.22 -0.05
N THR A 48 -7.45 -12.34 0.04
CA THR A 48 -8.22 -11.89 -1.15
C THR A 48 -7.32 -11.16 -2.13
N SER A 49 -6.39 -10.34 -1.63
CA SER A 49 -5.39 -9.68 -2.46
C SER A 49 -4.44 -10.69 -3.12
N ASP A 50 -3.99 -11.72 -2.39
CA ASP A 50 -3.16 -12.79 -2.93
C ASP A 50 -3.85 -13.52 -4.10
N GLU A 51 -5.13 -13.85 -3.95
CA GLU A 51 -5.93 -14.46 -5.04
C GLU A 51 -6.08 -13.52 -6.25
N GLN A 52 -6.35 -12.24 -6.01
CA GLN A 52 -6.44 -11.24 -7.09
C GLN A 52 -5.09 -11.04 -7.78
N ILE A 53 -4.00 -11.13 -7.04
CA ILE A 53 -2.63 -11.01 -7.54
C ILE A 53 -2.24 -12.25 -8.36
N GLN A 54 -2.65 -13.44 -7.95
CA GLN A 54 -2.45 -14.66 -8.72
C GLN A 54 -3.21 -14.66 -10.06
N LYS A 55 -4.32 -13.91 -10.16
CA LYS A 55 -5.02 -13.68 -11.45
C LYS A 55 -4.22 -12.80 -12.42
N ILE A 56 -3.20 -12.08 -11.95
CA ILE A 56 -2.26 -11.41 -12.82
C ILE A 56 -1.36 -12.50 -13.40
N ASN A 57 -1.37 -12.67 -14.72
CA ASN A 57 -0.48 -13.61 -15.42
C ASN A 57 0.97 -13.11 -15.30
N LEU A 58 1.59 -13.42 -14.15
CA LEU A 58 2.97 -13.09 -13.78
C LEU A 58 3.98 -13.49 -14.86
N PRO A 59 3.88 -14.69 -15.48
CA PRO A 59 4.73 -15.04 -16.62
C PRO A 59 4.62 -14.06 -17.79
N ARG A 60 3.40 -13.74 -18.23
CA ARG A 60 3.18 -12.80 -19.34
C ARG A 60 3.65 -11.39 -19.01
N LEU A 61 3.42 -10.93 -17.79
CA LEU A 61 3.94 -9.64 -17.33
C LEU A 61 5.48 -9.67 -17.34
N SER A 62 6.11 -10.68 -16.74
CA SER A 62 7.58 -10.80 -16.73
C SER A 62 8.18 -10.83 -18.13
N GLN A 63 7.53 -11.49 -19.09
CA GLN A 63 7.94 -11.52 -20.50
C GLN A 63 7.85 -10.13 -21.13
N ILE A 64 6.72 -9.43 -20.95
CA ILE A 64 6.52 -8.04 -21.38
C ILE A 64 7.62 -7.14 -20.81
N LEU A 65 7.97 -7.30 -19.53
CA LEU A 65 9.02 -6.51 -18.88
C LEU A 65 10.41 -6.80 -19.43
N ASN A 66 10.73 -8.07 -19.67
CA ASN A 66 12.03 -8.47 -20.23
C ASN A 66 12.18 -8.02 -21.69
N GLU A 67 11.10 -8.04 -22.48
CA GLU A 67 11.09 -7.54 -23.86
C GLU A 67 11.19 -6.01 -23.93
N MET A 68 10.69 -5.31 -22.90
CA MET A 68 10.65 -3.85 -22.85
C MET A 68 11.82 -3.22 -22.10
N ALA A 69 12.51 -3.92 -21.22
CA ALA A 69 13.59 -3.34 -20.43
C ALA A 69 14.92 -3.34 -21.20
N ARG A 70 15.33 -2.16 -21.70
CA ARG A 70 16.75 -1.86 -21.87
C ARG A 70 17.20 -0.94 -20.73
N PRO A 71 18.28 -1.28 -20.00
CA PRO A 71 18.82 -0.41 -18.98
C PRO A 71 19.28 0.90 -19.62
N MET A 72 18.82 2.02 -19.07
CA MET A 72 19.30 3.34 -19.43
C MET A 72 20.54 3.72 -18.62
N ASP A 73 21.47 4.39 -19.29
CA ASP A 73 22.75 4.83 -18.72
C ASP A 73 22.62 6.09 -17.83
N ARG A 74 21.45 6.72 -17.79
CA ARG A 74 21.21 7.95 -17.00
C ARG A 74 19.90 7.86 -16.21
N SER A 75 20.02 7.66 -14.89
CA SER A 75 18.93 8.02 -13.99
C SER A 75 18.93 9.55 -13.84
N SER A 76 17.75 10.16 -13.88
CA SER A 76 17.62 11.59 -13.59
C SER A 76 17.63 11.90 -12.08
N LEU A 77 17.69 10.87 -11.22
CA LEU A 77 17.93 11.04 -9.79
C LEU A 77 19.43 11.07 -9.49
N SER A 78 19.83 11.91 -8.52
CA SER A 78 21.21 11.90 -8.02
C SER A 78 21.53 10.58 -7.32
N THR A 79 22.82 10.23 -7.31
CA THR A 79 23.33 9.05 -6.57
C THR A 79 22.94 9.08 -5.11
N GLU A 80 22.93 10.27 -4.49
CA GLU A 80 22.54 10.45 -3.09
C GLU A 80 21.06 10.13 -2.86
N VAL A 81 20.16 10.61 -3.72
CA VAL A 81 18.72 10.29 -3.61
C VAL A 81 18.48 8.79 -3.77
N LEU A 82 19.15 8.14 -4.72
CA LEU A 82 19.04 6.69 -4.92
C LEU A 82 19.51 5.91 -3.70
N LYS A 83 20.62 6.32 -3.09
CA LYS A 83 21.15 5.71 -1.86
C LYS A 83 20.18 5.87 -0.69
N GLN A 84 19.67 7.07 -0.47
CA GLN A 84 18.71 7.37 0.61
C GLN A 84 17.41 6.57 0.48
N ARG A 85 16.90 6.40 -0.74
CA ARG A 85 15.71 5.56 -0.99
C ARG A 85 15.99 4.09 -0.79
N SER A 86 17.14 3.60 -1.26
CA SER A 86 17.55 2.20 -1.09
C SER A 86 17.67 1.82 0.39
N GLN A 87 18.23 2.70 1.21
CA GLN A 87 18.36 2.48 2.66
C GLN A 87 17.01 2.41 3.39
N ARG A 88 15.97 3.10 2.89
CA ARG A 88 14.64 3.11 3.50
C ARG A 88 13.70 2.05 2.94
N LEU A 89 14.01 1.47 1.80
CA LEU A 89 13.15 0.54 1.06
C LEU A 89 12.56 -0.55 1.97
N GLU A 90 13.42 -1.21 2.76
CA GLU A 90 12.99 -2.28 3.66
C GLU A 90 12.01 -1.77 4.73
N SER A 91 12.34 -0.65 5.39
CA SER A 91 11.45 -0.06 6.41
C SER A 91 10.09 0.37 5.85
N VAL A 92 10.07 0.97 4.66
CA VAL A 92 8.83 1.42 4.00
C VAL A 92 8.00 0.21 3.56
N ALA A 93 8.65 -0.84 3.05
CA ALA A 93 7.98 -2.08 2.70
C ALA A 93 7.37 -2.79 3.91
N LEU A 94 8.06 -2.80 5.05
CA LEU A 94 7.53 -3.34 6.32
C LEU A 94 6.35 -2.53 6.86
N GLN A 95 6.37 -1.19 6.71
CA GLN A 95 5.27 -0.32 7.14
C GLN A 95 4.04 -0.43 6.21
N HIS A 96 4.25 -0.68 4.92
CA HIS A 96 3.21 -0.73 3.90
C HIS A 96 3.28 -2.00 3.03
N PRO A 97 3.12 -3.22 3.61
CA PRO A 97 3.38 -4.48 2.92
C PRO A 97 2.44 -4.71 1.73
N LEU A 98 1.17 -4.34 1.84
CA LEU A 98 0.21 -4.41 0.73
C LEU A 98 0.61 -3.45 -0.41
N GLY A 99 1.04 -2.23 -0.08
CA GLY A 99 1.48 -1.25 -1.07
C GLY A 99 2.75 -1.69 -1.79
N ALA A 100 3.73 -2.22 -1.05
CA ALA A 100 4.95 -2.79 -1.60
C ALA A 100 4.65 -3.94 -2.56
N LYS A 101 3.72 -4.83 -2.19
CA LYS A 101 3.30 -5.95 -3.03
C LYS A 101 2.68 -5.47 -4.35
N VAL A 102 1.75 -4.52 -4.29
CA VAL A 102 1.12 -3.97 -5.50
C VAL A 102 2.15 -3.23 -6.36
N TYR A 103 3.05 -2.48 -5.74
CA TYR A 103 4.13 -1.79 -6.45
C TYR A 103 5.02 -2.76 -7.22
N ALA A 104 5.45 -3.85 -6.58
CA ALA A 104 6.26 -4.89 -7.22
C ALA A 104 5.58 -5.49 -8.45
N LEU A 105 4.26 -5.64 -8.41
CA LEU A 105 3.46 -6.25 -9.47
C LEU A 105 3.08 -5.29 -10.60
N LYS A 106 2.92 -4.00 -10.31
CA LYS A 106 2.31 -3.05 -11.25
C LYS A 106 3.24 -1.92 -11.69
N CYS A 107 4.22 -1.57 -10.88
CA CYS A 107 5.00 -0.34 -11.03
C CYS A 107 6.49 -0.60 -11.23
N LEU A 108 7.05 -1.58 -10.52
CA LEU A 108 8.49 -1.87 -10.45
C LEU A 108 9.11 -2.12 -11.83
N ALA A 109 8.39 -2.88 -12.66
CA ALA A 109 8.50 -2.98 -14.10
C ALA A 109 9.11 -1.78 -14.84
N CYS A 110 8.50 -0.62 -14.66
CA CYS A 110 8.82 0.59 -15.42
C CYS A 110 9.58 1.59 -14.54
N HIS A 111 9.17 1.71 -13.27
CA HIS A 111 9.70 2.71 -12.36
C HIS A 111 10.94 2.24 -11.58
N GLY A 112 11.29 0.96 -11.60
CA GLY A 112 12.44 0.41 -10.86
C GLY A 112 12.12 0.11 -9.39
N VAL A 113 13.13 -0.30 -8.62
CA VAL A 113 12.94 -0.76 -7.23
C VAL A 113 12.68 0.41 -6.28
N VAL A 114 13.34 1.55 -6.53
CA VAL A 114 13.27 2.76 -5.71
C VAL A 114 12.64 3.94 -6.46
N GLY A 115 11.89 3.64 -7.52
CA GLY A 115 11.26 4.64 -8.37
C GLY A 115 12.26 5.42 -9.22
N GLU A 116 13.40 4.84 -9.57
CA GLU A 116 14.48 5.49 -10.31
C GLU A 116 14.23 5.70 -11.81
N GLY A 117 13.20 5.07 -12.39
CA GLY A 117 12.79 5.23 -13.79
C GLY A 117 13.92 4.90 -14.77
N LYS A 118 14.12 3.61 -15.07
CA LYS A 118 15.24 3.13 -15.92
C LYS A 118 14.83 2.27 -17.09
N THR A 119 13.52 2.11 -17.31
CA THR A 119 12.98 1.26 -18.37
C THR A 119 12.63 2.11 -19.59
N THR A 120 13.31 1.86 -20.70
CA THR A 120 12.95 2.41 -22.01
C THR A 120 11.99 1.46 -22.72
N LEU A 121 10.72 1.84 -22.83
CA LEU A 121 9.74 1.02 -23.54
C LEU A 121 9.93 1.18 -25.05
N LYS A 122 10.65 0.24 -25.68
CA LYS A 122 10.80 0.19 -27.14
C LYS A 122 9.50 -0.31 -27.77
N ASN A 123 9.10 0.32 -28.88
CA ASN A 123 7.91 -0.06 -29.66
C ASN A 123 6.56 0.13 -28.96
N PHE A 124 6.42 1.10 -28.06
CA PHE A 124 5.11 1.61 -27.70
C PHE A 124 4.49 2.32 -28.92
N LYS A 125 3.88 1.53 -29.81
CA LYS A 125 3.01 2.02 -30.90
C LYS A 125 1.74 2.55 -30.27
N THR A 126 1.87 3.71 -29.67
CA THR A 126 0.75 4.38 -29.04
C THR A 126 0.09 5.17 -30.15
N ARG A 127 -1.24 5.29 -30.12
CA ARG A 127 -1.97 6.01 -31.18
C ARG A 127 -1.48 7.45 -31.37
N LEU A 128 -0.75 7.99 -30.39
CA LEU A 128 -0.19 9.34 -30.35
C LEU A 128 1.25 9.43 -30.87
N GLN A 129 2.01 8.34 -30.94
CA GLN A 129 3.39 8.37 -31.46
C GLN A 129 3.43 7.92 -32.92
N ARG A 130 3.43 8.91 -33.82
CA ARG A 130 3.60 8.70 -35.28
C ARG A 130 5.03 8.27 -35.66
N ARG A 131 6.00 8.39 -34.74
CA ARG A 131 7.39 7.92 -34.87
C ARG A 131 7.75 7.10 -33.63
N SER A 132 8.52 6.02 -33.81
CA SER A 132 8.99 5.12 -32.75
C SER A 132 10.09 5.75 -31.89
N ILE A 133 9.78 6.87 -31.24
CA ILE A 133 10.68 7.44 -30.24
C ILE A 133 10.53 6.57 -28.99
N PRO A 134 11.61 5.97 -28.47
CA PRO A 134 11.54 5.19 -27.27
C PRO A 134 10.96 6.03 -26.12
N TYR A 135 9.94 5.50 -25.43
CA TYR A 135 9.41 6.18 -24.25
C TYR A 135 10.28 5.83 -23.04
N GLU A 136 10.82 6.85 -22.40
CA GLU A 136 11.62 6.69 -21.19
C GLU A 136 10.69 6.86 -19.98
N THR A 137 10.63 5.84 -19.14
CA THR A 137 9.83 5.93 -17.92
C THR A 137 10.50 6.92 -16.97
N PRO A 138 9.85 8.05 -16.60
CA PRO A 138 10.45 9.01 -15.70
C PRO A 138 10.59 8.43 -14.28
N PRO A 139 11.54 8.93 -13.48
CA PRO A 139 11.60 8.57 -12.07
C PRO A 139 10.35 9.08 -11.33
N LEU A 140 10.01 8.39 -10.25
CA LEU A 140 8.99 8.85 -9.31
C LEU A 140 9.60 9.97 -8.45
N LEU A 141 9.12 11.19 -8.67
CA LEU A 141 9.52 12.37 -7.92
C LEU A 141 8.46 12.67 -6.86
N ALA A 142 8.90 13.05 -5.65
CA ALA A 142 7.98 13.42 -4.56
C ALA A 142 6.96 14.48 -4.97
N LYS A 143 7.40 15.50 -5.72
CA LYS A 143 6.53 16.58 -6.24
C LYS A 143 5.44 16.09 -7.21
N ASN A 144 5.60 14.91 -7.80
CA ASN A 144 4.65 14.34 -8.77
C ASN A 144 3.71 13.31 -8.12
N VAL A 145 3.95 12.92 -6.87
CA VAL A 145 3.04 12.03 -6.14
C VAL A 145 1.97 12.88 -5.50
N SER A 146 0.72 12.69 -5.93
CA SER A 146 -0.42 13.43 -5.37
C SER A 146 -0.52 13.25 -3.86
N THR A 147 -1.11 14.24 -3.17
CA THR A 147 -1.47 14.11 -1.75
C THR A 147 -2.75 13.29 -1.55
N SER A 148 -3.56 13.11 -2.60
CA SER A 148 -4.84 12.38 -2.55
C SER A 148 -4.74 11.03 -3.26
N PRO A 149 -5.25 9.93 -2.66
CA PRO A 149 -5.29 8.62 -3.29
C PRO A 149 -6.03 8.61 -4.64
N ASN A 150 -7.13 9.36 -4.77
CA ASN A 150 -7.91 9.39 -6.01
C ASN A 150 -7.15 10.07 -7.14
N ALA A 151 -6.49 11.20 -6.83
CA ALA A 151 -5.64 11.88 -7.80
C ALA A 151 -4.38 11.07 -8.14
N PHE A 152 -3.87 10.26 -7.20
CA PHE A 152 -2.83 9.28 -7.47
C PHE A 152 -3.31 8.21 -8.48
N ILE A 153 -4.52 7.65 -8.32
CA ILE A 153 -5.09 6.73 -9.33
C ILE A 153 -5.19 7.46 -10.68
N ASP A 154 -5.78 8.65 -10.73
CA ASP A 154 -5.94 9.38 -12.00
C ASP A 154 -4.59 9.52 -12.71
N LEU A 155 -3.54 9.94 -11.99
CA LEU A 155 -2.17 10.08 -12.52
C LEU A 155 -1.53 8.75 -12.96
N ALA A 156 -1.72 7.69 -12.19
CA ALA A 156 -1.16 6.37 -12.45
C ALA A 156 -2.01 5.52 -13.44
N SER A 157 -3.22 5.95 -13.73
CA SER A 157 -4.17 5.27 -14.61
C SER A 157 -3.87 5.55 -16.08
N LYS A 158 -4.51 4.75 -16.94
CA LYS A 158 -4.49 4.98 -18.40
C LYS A 158 -5.02 6.36 -18.79
N LYS A 159 -5.82 7.02 -17.96
CA LYS A 159 -6.39 8.34 -18.29
C LYS A 159 -5.30 9.39 -18.60
N ASN A 160 -4.23 9.40 -17.81
CA ASN A 160 -3.10 10.31 -17.99
C ASN A 160 -1.95 9.70 -18.79
N SER A 161 -1.96 8.38 -18.94
CA SER A 161 -1.03 7.66 -19.81
C SER A 161 -1.83 6.82 -20.81
N PRO A 162 -2.57 7.44 -21.77
CA PRO A 162 -3.49 6.75 -22.68
C PRO A 162 -2.81 5.71 -23.58
N HIS A 163 -1.49 5.82 -23.60
CA HIS A 163 -0.54 5.03 -24.32
C HIS A 163 -0.16 3.73 -23.59
N LEU A 164 -0.42 3.61 -22.29
CA LEU A 164 -0.22 2.40 -21.51
C LEU A 164 -1.41 1.44 -21.61
N THR A 165 -1.14 0.15 -21.52
CA THR A 165 -2.18 -0.82 -21.18
C THR A 165 -2.77 -0.45 -19.82
N PRO A 166 -4.07 -0.66 -19.58
CA PRO A 166 -4.65 -0.45 -18.25
C PRO A 166 -3.79 -1.14 -17.20
N THR A 167 -3.32 -0.38 -16.22
CA THR A 167 -2.55 -0.94 -15.10
C THR A 167 -3.43 -1.84 -14.23
N GLY A 168 -4.75 -1.67 -14.33
CA GLY A 168 -5.74 -2.36 -13.51
C GLY A 168 -5.80 -1.77 -12.11
N LEU A 169 -5.19 -0.61 -11.87
CA LEU A 169 -5.30 0.12 -10.61
C LEU A 169 -6.73 0.56 -10.34
N GLU A 170 -7.50 0.81 -11.40
CA GLU A 170 -8.91 1.19 -11.35
C GLU A 170 -9.81 0.05 -10.84
N ALA A 171 -9.33 -1.19 -10.90
CA ALA A 171 -10.03 -2.38 -10.42
C ALA A 171 -9.66 -2.76 -8.97
N LEU A 172 -8.69 -2.07 -8.37
CA LEU A 172 -8.30 -2.29 -6.98
C LEU A 172 -9.30 -1.60 -6.04
N ASP A 173 -9.54 -2.18 -4.88
CA ASP A 173 -10.34 -1.54 -3.85
C ASP A 173 -9.59 -0.33 -3.25
N LEU A 174 -10.36 0.60 -2.66
CA LEU A 174 -9.82 1.85 -2.11
C LEU A 174 -8.76 1.62 -1.02
N THR A 175 -8.83 0.52 -0.27
CA THR A 175 -7.85 0.18 0.78
C THR A 175 -6.50 -0.16 0.14
N THR A 176 -6.53 -1.00 -0.89
CA THR A 176 -5.34 -1.37 -1.66
C THR A 176 -4.71 -0.16 -2.35
N VAL A 177 -5.52 0.73 -2.94
CA VAL A 177 -5.02 1.98 -3.52
C VAL A 177 -4.35 2.85 -2.47
N LYS A 178 -4.98 3.05 -1.31
CA LYS A 178 -4.39 3.87 -0.22
C LYS A 178 -3.07 3.29 0.26
N ALA A 179 -2.98 1.96 0.39
CA ALA A 179 -1.73 1.30 0.78
C ALA A 179 -0.62 1.50 -0.26
N LEU A 180 -0.92 1.35 -1.55
CA LEU A 180 0.02 1.64 -2.64
C LEU A 180 0.44 3.10 -2.64
N HIS A 181 -0.51 4.02 -2.48
CA HIS A 181 -0.27 5.46 -2.46
C HIS A 181 0.67 5.87 -1.32
N GLN A 182 0.41 5.38 -0.10
CA GLN A 182 1.27 5.61 1.06
C GLN A 182 2.67 5.04 0.86
N TYR A 183 2.78 3.80 0.38
CA TYR A 183 4.07 3.19 0.06
C TYR A 183 4.87 4.06 -0.92
N VAL A 184 4.25 4.51 -2.01
CA VAL A 184 4.92 5.35 -3.00
C VAL A 184 5.30 6.71 -2.40
N GLN A 185 4.43 7.34 -1.60
CA GLN A 185 4.75 8.60 -0.93
C GLN A 185 5.98 8.46 -0.02
N GLU A 186 6.02 7.46 0.85
CA GLU A 186 7.15 7.25 1.76
C GLU A 186 8.44 6.86 1.03
N LEU A 187 8.32 6.06 -0.04
CA LEU A 187 9.47 5.66 -0.87
C LEU A 187 10.15 6.85 -1.55
N VAL A 188 9.38 7.86 -1.98
CA VAL A 188 9.91 8.96 -2.80
C VAL A 188 10.31 10.21 -2.01
N LYS A 189 9.95 10.29 -0.72
CA LYS A 189 10.43 11.35 0.20
C LYS A 189 11.94 11.45 0.18
#